data_AF-A0ABD0PAT7-F1
#
_entry.id   AF-A0ABD0PAT7-F1
#
_cell.length_a   1.000
_cell.length_b   1.000
_cell.length_c   1.000
_cell.angle_alpha   90.00
_cell.angle_beta   90.00
_cell.angle_gamma   90.00
#
_symmetry.space_group_name_H-M   'P 1'
#
loop_
_entity.id
_entity.type
_entity.pdbx_description
1 polymer ?
#
loop_
_entity_poly.entity_id
_entity_poly.type
_entity_poly.pdbx_seq_one_letter_code
_entity_poly.pdbx_strand_id
1 'polypeptide(L)'
;IKLAQKKAQKYSTVPDMWSKCLLGHCYGLWFIYLPTFVKAESTKVRALHAAYEVLKHMETRKVVLPDEVCYRILMQLCGQYGQPVLAVRVLLEMKRAGITPNTITYGYYNK
;
A
#
# COMPACT_ATOMS: atom_id res chain seq x y z
N ILE A 1 -25.12 -2.91 -2.66
CA ILE A 1 -25.52 -3.66 -1.43
C ILE A 1 -25.38 -5.18 -1.62
N LYS A 2 -26.07 -5.84 -2.58
CA LYS A 2 -25.99 -7.30 -2.78
C LYS A 2 -24.57 -7.88 -3.03
N LEU A 3 -23.70 -7.18 -3.76
CA LEU A 3 -22.35 -7.67 -4.09
C LEU A 3 -21.40 -7.67 -2.88
N ALA A 4 -21.43 -6.59 -2.09
CA ALA A 4 -20.65 -6.48 -0.86
C ALA A 4 -21.10 -7.54 0.17
N GLN A 5 -22.41 -7.75 0.28
CA GLN A 5 -23.00 -8.77 1.17
C GLN A 5 -22.62 -10.20 0.74
N LYS A 6 -22.63 -10.48 -0.57
CA LYS A 6 -22.20 -11.78 -1.13
C LYS A 6 -20.69 -12.03 -0.95
N LYS A 7 -19.85 -10.99 -1.11
CA LYS A 7 -18.42 -11.05 -0.75
C LYS A 7 -18.24 -11.29 0.75
N ALA A 8 -18.96 -10.57 1.61
CA ALA A 8 -18.88 -10.74 3.06
C ALA A 8 -19.26 -12.17 3.48
N GLN A 9 -20.35 -12.74 2.95
CA GLN A 9 -20.74 -14.13 3.19
C GLN A 9 -19.67 -15.13 2.74
N LYS A 10 -19.07 -14.94 1.56
CA LYS A 10 -17.97 -15.81 1.09
C LYS A 10 -16.74 -15.74 2.00
N TYR A 11 -16.41 -14.54 2.48
CA TYR A 11 -15.24 -14.34 3.34
C TYR A 11 -15.50 -14.87 4.76
N SER A 12 -16.73 -14.75 5.29
CA SER A 12 -17.08 -15.30 6.60
C SER A 12 -17.10 -16.83 6.61
N THR A 13 -17.33 -17.49 5.47
CA THR A 13 -17.29 -18.96 5.37
C THR A 13 -15.88 -19.54 5.31
N VAL A 14 -14.84 -18.70 5.13
CA VAL A 14 -13.43 -19.14 5.02
C VAL A 14 -12.57 -18.32 5.99
N PRO A 15 -12.25 -18.85 7.19
CA PRO A 15 -11.55 -18.11 8.24
C PRO A 15 -10.24 -17.43 7.79
N ASP A 16 -9.48 -18.08 6.90
CA ASP A 16 -8.24 -17.55 6.32
C ASP A 16 -8.47 -16.33 5.40
N MET A 17 -9.58 -16.30 4.65
CA MET A 17 -9.90 -15.16 3.79
C MET A 17 -10.40 -13.98 4.60
N TRP A 18 -11.13 -14.24 5.69
CA TRP A 18 -11.53 -13.21 6.64
C TRP A 18 -10.32 -12.57 7.34
N SER A 19 -9.38 -13.37 7.83
CA SER A 19 -8.18 -12.86 8.50
C SER A 19 -7.31 -12.02 7.56
N LYS A 20 -7.12 -12.46 6.31
CA LYS A 20 -6.40 -11.70 5.28
C LYS A 20 -7.10 -10.39 4.91
N CYS A 21 -8.43 -10.40 4.84
CA CYS A 21 -9.21 -9.19 4.58
C CYS A 21 -9.08 -8.16 5.70
N LEU A 22 -9.23 -8.60 6.96
CA LEU A 22 -9.05 -7.75 8.14
C LEU A 22 -7.64 -7.14 8.15
N LEU A 23 -6.62 -7.99 7.95
CA LEU A 23 -5.23 -7.57 7.87
C LEU A 23 -4.99 -6.54 6.75
N GLY A 24 -5.62 -6.72 5.59
CA GLY A 24 -5.59 -5.75 4.49
C GLY A 24 -6.12 -4.36 4.89
N HIS A 25 -7.20 -4.31 5.66
CA HIS A 25 -7.73 -3.03 6.17
C HIS A 25 -6.81 -2.40 7.23
N CYS A 26 -6.23 -3.21 8.12
CA CYS A 26 -5.25 -2.72 9.10
C CYS A 26 -4.04 -2.07 8.40
N TYR A 27 -3.51 -2.70 7.35
CA TYR A 27 -2.43 -2.11 6.55
C TYR A 27 -2.88 -0.85 5.80
N GLY A 28 -4.07 -0.85 5.20
CA GLY A 28 -4.63 0.35 4.57
C GLY A 28 -4.69 1.55 5.52
N LEU A 29 -5.20 1.34 6.74
CA LEU A 29 -5.22 2.36 7.80
C LEU A 29 -3.80 2.84 8.19
N TRP A 30 -2.86 1.90 8.30
CA TRP A 30 -1.46 2.22 8.59
C TRP A 30 -0.85 3.11 7.49
N PHE A 31 -1.09 2.80 6.21
CA PHE A 31 -0.61 3.61 5.08
C PHE A 31 -1.30 4.97 5.01
N ILE A 32 -2.58 5.09 5.38
CA ILE A 32 -3.26 6.39 5.49
C ILE A 32 -2.58 7.29 6.54
N TYR A 33 -2.09 6.71 7.64
CA TYR A 33 -1.34 7.43 8.67
C TYR A 33 0.14 7.66 8.35
N LEU A 34 0.68 6.98 7.33
CA LEU A 34 2.09 7.06 6.97
C LEU A 34 2.60 8.49 6.69
N PRO A 35 1.89 9.37 5.95
CA PRO A 35 2.35 10.73 5.69
C PRO A 35 2.60 11.54 6.97
N THR A 36 1.70 11.42 7.95
CA THR A 36 1.83 12.10 9.25
C THR A 36 3.01 11.54 10.05
N PHE A 37 3.19 10.21 10.04
CA PHE A 37 4.33 9.56 10.67
C PHE A 37 5.67 10.00 10.05
N VAL A 38 5.78 9.98 8.72
CA VAL A 38 6.99 10.43 8.01
C VAL A 38 7.28 11.90 8.31
N LYS A 39 6.26 12.76 8.39
CA LYS A 39 6.43 14.17 8.74
C LYS A 39 7.00 14.35 10.16
N ALA A 40 6.62 13.53 11.12
CA ALA A 40 7.11 13.58 12.49
C ALA A 40 8.51 12.98 12.68
N GLU A 41 8.94 12.05 11.81
CA GLU A 41 10.22 11.34 11.97
C GLU A 41 11.44 12.22 11.65
N SER A 42 12.54 12.05 12.40
CA SER A 42 13.80 12.78 12.18
C SER A 42 14.43 12.47 10.82
N THR A 43 14.40 11.20 10.41
CA THR A 43 14.98 10.70 9.16
C THR A 43 13.89 10.18 8.23
N LYS A 44 13.47 10.99 7.25
CA LYS A 44 12.40 10.63 6.30
C LYS A 44 12.71 9.35 5.54
N VAL A 45 13.97 9.19 5.13
CA VAL A 45 14.47 8.00 4.42
C VAL A 45 14.23 6.72 5.22
N ARG A 46 14.45 6.74 6.54
CA ARG A 46 14.23 5.58 7.42
C ARG A 46 12.76 5.19 7.46
N ALA A 47 11.87 6.18 7.63
CA ALA A 47 10.42 5.94 7.65
C ALA A 47 9.92 5.38 6.31
N LEU A 48 10.44 5.86 5.18
CA LEU A 48 10.08 5.35 3.86
C LEU A 48 10.57 3.92 3.62
N HIS A 49 11.78 3.58 4.07
CA HIS A 49 12.26 2.19 4.01
C HIS A 49 11.44 1.25 4.90
N ALA A 50 11.05 1.69 6.09
CA ALA A 50 10.15 0.92 6.95
C ALA A 50 8.79 0.66 6.26
N ALA A 51 8.22 1.67 5.61
CA ALA A 51 7.00 1.51 4.83
C ALA A 51 7.14 0.56 3.64
N TYR A 52 8.30 0.56 2.98
CA TYR A 52 8.60 -0.39 1.92
C TYR A 52 8.68 -1.84 2.43
N GLU A 53 9.31 -2.06 3.59
CA GLU A 53 9.36 -3.40 4.19
C GLU A 53 7.97 -3.86 4.64
N VAL A 54 7.12 -2.98 5.17
CA VAL A 54 5.71 -3.27 5.45
C VAL A 54 4.98 -3.71 4.18
N LEU A 55 5.22 -3.04 3.05
CA LEU A 55 4.63 -3.39 1.76
C LEU A 55 5.05 -4.80 1.30
N LYS A 56 6.33 -5.16 1.44
CA LYS A 56 6.81 -6.53 1.15
C LYS A 56 6.22 -7.57 2.09
N HIS A 57 6.05 -7.24 3.36
CA HIS A 57 5.39 -8.13 4.32
C HIS A 57 3.93 -8.42 3.95
N MET A 58 3.23 -7.46 3.35
CA MET A 58 1.86 -7.68 2.87
C MET A 58 1.82 -8.70 1.72
N GLU A 59 2.76 -8.61 0.79
CA GLU A 59 2.89 -9.55 -0.33
C GLU A 59 3.19 -10.98 0.17
N THR A 60 4.18 -11.14 1.04
CA THR A 60 4.53 -12.46 1.61
C THR A 60 3.37 -13.13 2.35
N ARG A 61 2.49 -12.34 2.98
CA ARG A 61 1.29 -12.82 3.68
C ARG A 61 0.08 -13.03 2.75
N LYS A 62 0.24 -12.81 1.44
CA LYS A 62 -0.81 -12.89 0.42
C LYS A 62 -2.04 -12.06 0.83
N VAL A 63 -1.79 -10.88 1.39
CA VAL A 63 -2.85 -9.96 1.80
C VAL A 63 -3.55 -9.47 0.55
N VAL A 64 -4.87 -9.67 0.51
CA VAL A 64 -5.71 -9.09 -0.54
C VAL A 64 -5.92 -7.63 -0.18
N LEU A 65 -5.18 -6.75 -0.84
CA LEU A 65 -5.40 -5.32 -0.73
C LEU A 65 -6.73 -4.96 -1.40
N PRO A 66 -7.60 -4.18 -0.73
CA PRO A 66 -8.82 -3.69 -1.36
C PRO A 66 -8.54 -2.67 -2.47
N ASP A 67 -7.38 -1.99 -2.44
CA ASP A 67 -7.02 -0.92 -3.36
C ASP A 67 -5.51 -0.76 -3.59
N GLU A 68 -5.18 0.17 -4.49
CA GLU A 68 -3.82 0.61 -4.81
C GLU A 68 -3.28 1.74 -3.90
N VAL A 69 -4.02 2.12 -2.85
CA VAL A 69 -3.74 3.33 -2.05
C VAL A 69 -2.38 3.24 -1.37
N CYS A 70 -2.02 2.06 -0.85
CA CYS A 70 -0.75 1.85 -0.15
C CYS A 70 0.46 2.15 -1.04
N TYR A 71 0.44 1.65 -2.29
CA TYR A 71 1.47 1.92 -3.29
C TYR A 71 1.53 3.41 -3.64
N ARG A 72 0.37 4.01 -3.91
CA ARG A 72 0.28 5.43 -4.28
C ARG A 72 0.83 6.35 -3.19
N ILE A 73 0.44 6.14 -1.94
CA ILE A 73 0.93 6.93 -0.80
C ILE A 73 2.45 6.81 -0.69
N LEU A 74 2.98 5.59 -0.71
CA LEU A 74 4.42 5.39 -0.55
C LEU A 74 5.20 6.00 -1.71
N MET A 75 4.75 5.82 -2.95
CA MET A 75 5.41 6.42 -4.10
C MET A 75 5.33 7.96 -4.06
N GLN A 76 4.18 8.55 -3.69
CA GLN A 76 4.04 10.00 -3.54
C GLN A 76 5.04 10.56 -2.53
N LEU A 77 5.19 9.90 -1.37
CA LEU A 77 6.15 10.30 -0.35
C LEU A 77 7.59 10.14 -0.83
N CYS A 78 7.89 9.10 -1.63
CA CYS A 78 9.21 8.96 -2.25
C CYS A 78 9.53 10.14 -3.18
N GLY A 79 8.56 10.61 -3.98
CA GLY A 79 8.72 11.82 -4.80
C GLY A 79 8.95 13.07 -3.93
N GLN A 80 8.12 13.27 -2.91
CA GLN A 80 8.19 14.42 -2.01
C GLN A 80 9.52 14.53 -1.25
N TYR A 81 10.13 13.40 -0.87
CA TYR A 81 11.37 13.36 -0.09
C TYR A 81 12.60 12.93 -0.90
N GLY A 82 12.54 13.03 -2.23
CA GLY A 82 13.70 12.81 -3.09
C GLY A 82 14.28 11.39 -3.02
N GLN A 83 13.43 10.37 -2.98
CA GLN A 83 13.81 8.94 -2.94
C GLN A 83 13.45 8.21 -4.26
N PRO A 84 14.02 8.59 -5.42
CA PRO A 84 13.63 8.04 -6.72
C PRO A 84 13.92 6.53 -6.86
N VAL A 85 15.02 6.04 -6.28
CA VAL A 85 15.37 4.60 -6.30
C VAL A 85 14.31 3.78 -5.58
N LEU A 86 13.82 4.27 -4.43
CA LEU A 86 12.76 3.61 -3.69
C LEU A 86 11.42 3.68 -4.45
N ALA A 87 11.12 4.82 -5.07
CA ALA A 87 9.92 4.97 -5.91
C ALA A 87 9.88 3.93 -7.05
N VAL A 88 11.01 3.71 -7.72
CA VAL A 88 11.12 2.68 -8.78
C VAL A 88 10.89 1.28 -8.22
N ARG A 89 11.43 0.96 -7.04
CA ARG A 89 11.18 -0.35 -6.40
C ARG A 89 9.70 -0.55 -6.11
N VAL A 90 9.03 0.45 -5.53
CA VAL A 90 7.58 0.39 -5.25
C VAL A 90 6.77 0.22 -6.54
N LEU A 91 7.17 0.90 -7.63
CA LEU A 91 6.54 0.75 -8.94
C LEU A 91 6.64 -0.69 -9.48
N LEU A 92 7.80 -1.33 -9.30
CA LEU A 92 8.01 -2.72 -9.72
C LEU A 92 7.15 -3.69 -8.91
N GLU A 93 7.04 -3.49 -7.59
CA GLU A 93 6.16 -4.31 -6.76
C GLU A 93 4.68 -4.12 -7.13
N MET A 94 4.27 -2.89 -7.44
CA MET A 94 2.90 -2.61 -7.91
C MET A 94 2.59 -3.39 -9.20
N LYS A 95 3.53 -3.42 -10.15
CA LYS A 95 3.40 -4.21 -11.40
C LYS A 95 3.36 -5.71 -11.13
N ARG A 96 4.19 -6.24 -10.23
CA ARG A 96 4.18 -7.66 -9.84
C ARG A 96 2.88 -8.08 -9.19
N ALA A 97 2.27 -7.18 -8.41
CA ALA A 97 0.95 -7.38 -7.83
C ALA A 97 -0.20 -7.30 -8.86
N GLY A 98 0.09 -7.03 -10.15
CA GLY A 98 -0.90 -6.88 -11.19
C GLY A 98 -1.72 -5.59 -11.07
N ILE A 99 -1.22 -4.60 -10.32
CA ILE A 99 -1.89 -3.33 -10.08
C ILE A 99 -1.35 -2.30 -11.07
N THR A 100 -2.23 -1.67 -11.84
CA THR A 100 -1.85 -0.66 -12.83
C THR A 100 -1.69 0.70 -12.15
N PRO A 101 -0.53 1.38 -12.27
CA PRO A 101 -0.36 2.75 -11.76
C PRO A 101 -1.40 3.69 -12.37
N ASN A 102 -2.18 4.38 -11.55
CA ASN A 102 -3.14 5.35 -12.09
C ASN A 102 -2.43 6.56 -12.73
N THR A 103 -3.10 7.24 -13.66
CA THR A 103 -2.58 8.38 -14.42
C THR A 103 -2.28 9.63 -13.59
N ILE A 104 -2.84 9.76 -12.38
CA ILE A 104 -2.55 10.87 -11.44
C ILE A 104 -1.18 10.69 -10.77
N THR A 105 -0.69 9.45 -10.73
CA THR A 105 0.54 9.05 -10.04
C THR A 105 1.77 9.55 -10.83
N TYR A 106 1.73 9.55 -12.17
CA TYR A 106 2.85 10.02 -13.02
C TYR A 106 3.20 11.52 -12.91
N GLY A 107 2.19 12.38 -12.68
CA GLY A 107 2.39 13.84 -12.63
C GLY A 107 3.17 14.33 -11.41
N TYR A 108 3.24 13.52 -10.34
CA TYR A 108 3.99 13.86 -9.12
C TYR A 108 5.47 13.47 -9.16
N TYR A 109 5.89 12.63 -10.12
CA TYR A 109 7.28 12.13 -10.22
C TYR A 109 8.24 13.02 -11.03
N ASN A 110 7.71 13.92 -11.85
CA ASN A 110 8.46 14.71 -12.83
C ASN A 110 8.45 16.22 -12.54
N LYS A 111 8.41 16.62 -11.26
CA LYS A 111 8.68 18.00 -10.85
C LYS A 111 10.02 18.11 -10.16
#